data_AF-A0A968T0F0-F1
#
_entry.id   AF-A0A968T0F0-F1
#
_cell.length_a   1.000
_cell.length_b   1.000
_cell.length_c   1.000
_cell.angle_alpha   90.00
_cell.angle_beta   90.00
_cell.angle_gamma   90.00
#
_symmetry.space_group_name_H-M   'P 1'
#
loop_
_entity.id
_entity.type
_entity.pdbx_description
1 polymer ?
#
loop_
_entity_poly.entity_id
_entity_poly.type
_entity_poly.pdbx_seq_one_letter_code
_entity_poly.pdbx_strand_id
1 'polypeptide(L)'
;MHGLNAHGKGPSEFFTGDIQVLSNIEAGDYTGLYEFYYSQSFGGFSLLLGQHDLNSEFIGTKYGGTFINSSFGIAPSISLNVPVSIYPVAAPCILFKYESPGMMVYKLAIYDGDPGNFESNRFNLQWNVNAKEGLFNIGEIEYNLIRNDQLNAVL
;
A
#
# COMPACT_ATOMS: atom_id res chain seq x y z
N MET A 1 7.60 11.60 1.28
CA MET A 1 6.83 12.13 0.13
C MET A 1 7.36 11.48 -1.12
N HIS A 2 6.47 10.94 -1.96
CA HIS A 2 6.78 10.17 -3.15
C HIS A 2 5.88 10.62 -4.30
N GLY A 3 6.48 11.14 -5.37
CA GLY A 3 5.78 11.48 -6.61
C GLY A 3 5.89 10.33 -7.61
N LEU A 4 4.82 10.10 -8.37
CA LEU A 4 4.74 9.05 -9.39
C LEU A 4 4.56 9.68 -10.76
N ASN A 5 5.30 9.16 -11.73
CA ASN A 5 5.13 9.43 -13.15
C ASN A 5 5.24 8.08 -13.87
N ALA A 6 4.11 7.57 -14.33
CA ALA A 6 3.98 6.29 -15.01
C ALA A 6 3.48 6.53 -16.43
N HIS A 7 3.88 5.63 -17.33
CA HIS A 7 3.48 5.66 -18.73
C HIS A 7 3.26 4.24 -19.23
N GLY A 8 2.36 4.06 -20.18
CA GLY A 8 2.12 2.77 -20.81
C GLY A 8 0.66 2.56 -21.20
N LYS A 9 0.43 1.56 -22.05
CA LYS A 9 -0.90 1.27 -22.61
C LYS A 9 -1.58 0.07 -21.95
N GLY A 10 -1.38 -0.14 -20.66
CA GLY A 10 -2.11 -1.13 -19.84
C GLY A 10 -2.28 -2.53 -20.47
N PRO A 11 -1.22 -3.35 -20.61
CA PRO A 11 -1.36 -4.63 -21.31
C PRO A 11 -2.39 -5.58 -20.70
N SER A 12 -2.67 -5.45 -19.40
CA SER A 12 -3.70 -6.24 -18.70
C SER A 12 -5.08 -5.96 -19.26
N GLU A 13 -5.42 -4.69 -19.47
CA GLU A 13 -6.70 -4.26 -20.02
C GLU A 13 -6.82 -4.57 -21.52
N PHE A 14 -5.77 -4.26 -22.30
CA PHE A 14 -5.88 -4.24 -23.78
C PHE A 14 -5.51 -5.56 -24.47
N PHE A 15 -4.77 -6.47 -23.83
CA PHE A 15 -4.28 -7.69 -24.49
C PHE A 15 -4.64 -9.00 -23.79
N THR A 16 -4.73 -9.03 -22.45
CA THR A 16 -4.92 -10.30 -21.71
C THR A 16 -6.26 -10.40 -21.00
N GLY A 17 -6.89 -9.28 -20.64
CA GLY A 17 -8.05 -9.26 -19.76
C GLY A 17 -7.72 -9.72 -18.34
N ASP A 18 -6.46 -9.58 -17.91
CA ASP A 18 -6.00 -10.02 -16.59
C ASP A 18 -6.57 -9.12 -15.49
N ILE A 19 -7.49 -9.68 -14.70
CA ILE A 19 -8.12 -8.98 -13.58
C ILE A 19 -7.16 -8.71 -12.42
N GLN A 20 -6.05 -9.44 -12.35
CA GLN A 20 -5.03 -9.29 -11.30
C GLN A 20 -3.83 -8.46 -11.73
N VAL A 21 -3.92 -7.81 -12.89
CA VAL A 21 -2.88 -6.95 -13.47
C VAL A 21 -1.56 -7.70 -13.68
N LEU A 22 -1.25 -7.92 -14.95
CA LEU A 22 -0.07 -8.65 -15.42
C LEU A 22 1.23 -8.03 -14.91
N SER A 23 1.29 -6.70 -14.76
CA SER A 23 2.45 -5.98 -14.24
C SER A 23 2.11 -5.08 -13.04
N ASN A 24 2.81 -5.27 -11.94
CA ASN A 24 2.65 -4.48 -10.70
C ASN A 24 3.06 -3.00 -10.81
N ILE A 25 3.61 -2.59 -11.96
CA ILE A 25 3.91 -1.18 -12.29
C ILE A 25 2.98 -0.62 -13.37
N GLU A 26 1.91 -1.33 -13.71
CA GLU A 26 0.92 -0.88 -14.68
C GLU A 26 0.02 0.20 -14.05
N ALA A 27 0.12 1.43 -14.55
CA ALA A 27 -0.67 2.57 -14.07
C ALA A 27 -1.19 3.47 -15.20
N GLY A 28 -1.01 3.06 -16.46
CA GLY A 28 -1.31 3.92 -17.61
C GLY A 28 -0.43 5.18 -17.65
N ASP A 29 -0.90 6.20 -18.35
CA ASP A 29 -0.27 7.53 -18.39
C ASP A 29 -0.73 8.38 -17.19
N TYR A 30 0.00 8.28 -16.08
CA TYR A 30 -0.35 8.91 -14.80
C TYR A 30 0.80 9.77 -14.26
N THR A 31 0.47 10.93 -13.69
CA THR A 31 1.45 11.76 -12.96
C THR A 31 0.79 12.42 -11.79
N GLY A 32 1.26 12.13 -10.58
CA GLY A 32 0.67 12.65 -9.36
C GLY A 32 1.52 12.41 -8.12
N LEU A 33 1.06 12.92 -7.00
CA LEU A 33 1.64 12.64 -5.69
C LEU A 33 1.12 11.28 -5.24
N TYR A 34 1.99 10.27 -5.19
CA TYR A 34 1.56 8.96 -4.76
C TYR A 34 1.45 8.92 -3.23
N GLU A 35 2.51 9.26 -2.50
CA GLU A 35 2.48 9.22 -1.03
C GLU A 35 2.92 10.53 -0.39
N PHE A 36 2.20 10.93 0.64
CA PHE A 36 2.54 12.08 1.49
C PHE A 36 2.00 11.85 2.89
N TYR A 37 2.90 11.49 3.80
CA TYR A 37 2.54 11.21 5.18
C TYR A 37 3.62 11.72 6.14
N TYR A 38 3.21 11.92 7.38
CA TYR A 38 4.08 12.10 8.52
C TYR A 38 4.09 10.80 9.33
N SER A 39 5.28 10.39 9.77
CA SER A 39 5.45 9.22 10.64
C SER A 39 6.32 9.60 11.82
N GLN A 40 5.87 9.23 13.03
CA GLN A 40 6.57 9.46 14.27
C GLN A 40 6.70 8.14 15.02
N SER A 41 7.92 7.80 15.43
CA SER A 41 8.19 6.64 16.27
C SER A 41 8.61 7.06 17.67
N PHE A 42 8.16 6.30 18.68
CA PHE A 42 8.60 6.43 20.07
C PHE A 42 8.67 5.03 20.72
N GLY A 43 9.85 4.63 21.18
CA GLY A 43 10.05 3.26 21.67
C GLY A 43 9.72 2.23 20.58
N GLY A 44 8.92 1.22 20.90
CA GLY A 44 8.44 0.22 19.94
C GLY A 44 7.18 0.63 19.18
N PHE A 45 6.67 1.86 19.34
CA PHE A 45 5.44 2.32 18.72
C PHE A 45 5.74 3.28 17.57
N SER A 46 4.97 3.16 16.49
CA SER A 46 4.99 4.08 15.36
C SER A 46 3.56 4.49 15.00
N LEU A 47 3.38 5.77 14.73
CA LEU A 47 2.14 6.33 14.21
C LEU A 47 2.43 7.03 12.88
N LEU A 48 1.68 6.66 11.86
CA LEU A 48 1.70 7.27 10.54
C LEU A 48 0.34 7.92 10.25
N LEU A 49 0.37 9.14 9.71
CA LEU A 49 -0.82 9.87 9.29
C LEU A 49 -0.56 10.57 7.95
N GLY A 50 -1.45 10.35 6.99
CA GLY A 50 -1.41 10.99 5.67
C GLY A 50 -1.82 10.04 4.55
N GLN A 51 -1.44 10.38 3.32
CA GLN A 51 -1.71 9.59 2.13
C GLN A 51 -0.63 8.53 1.93
N HIS A 52 -1.00 7.25 1.97
CA HIS A 52 -0.06 6.14 2.13
C HIS A 52 -0.48 4.87 1.40
N ASP A 53 0.47 4.15 0.81
CA ASP A 53 0.22 2.85 0.20
C ASP A 53 0.01 1.77 1.26
N LEU A 54 -1.19 1.20 1.31
CA LEU A 54 -1.51 0.09 2.20
C LEU A 54 -0.59 -1.11 1.98
N ASN A 55 -0.25 -1.43 0.73
CA ASN A 55 0.53 -2.61 0.40
C ASN A 55 2.00 -2.50 0.84
N SER A 56 2.48 -1.29 1.11
CA SER A 56 3.82 -1.09 1.66
C SER A 56 3.97 -1.64 3.09
N GLU A 57 2.86 -1.74 3.83
CA GLU A 57 2.84 -2.18 5.22
C GLU A 57 1.97 -3.41 5.47
N PHE A 58 1.04 -3.78 4.59
CA PHE A 58 0.12 -4.90 4.83
C PHE A 58 0.10 -5.86 3.65
N ILE A 59 -0.04 -7.16 3.94
CA ILE A 59 -0.28 -8.23 2.95
C ILE A 59 0.87 -8.41 1.93
N GLY A 60 1.97 -7.68 2.10
CA GLY A 60 3.19 -7.83 1.32
C GLY A 60 3.96 -9.09 1.71
N THR A 61 4.74 -9.60 0.76
CA THR A 61 5.74 -10.64 1.04
C THR A 61 7.13 -10.07 0.77
N LYS A 62 8.14 -10.55 1.51
CA LYS A 62 9.53 -10.06 1.41
C LYS A 62 10.08 -10.00 -0.03
N TYR A 63 9.63 -10.92 -0.89
CA TYR A 63 10.09 -11.02 -2.28
C TYR A 63 8.97 -10.78 -3.29
N GLY A 64 7.76 -10.42 -2.87
CA GLY A 64 6.61 -10.26 -3.77
C GLY A 64 6.85 -9.24 -4.87
N GLY A 65 7.49 -8.13 -4.53
CA GLY A 65 7.83 -7.06 -5.47
C GLY A 65 8.89 -7.39 -6.51
N THR A 66 9.58 -8.55 -6.42
CA THR A 66 10.54 -8.98 -7.46
C THR A 66 9.86 -9.65 -8.65
N PHE A 67 8.60 -10.07 -8.48
CA PHE A 67 7.80 -10.63 -9.54
C PHE A 67 7.03 -9.54 -10.30
N ILE A 68 6.84 -9.78 -11.59
CA ILE A 68 6.12 -8.84 -12.46
C ILE A 68 4.62 -8.86 -12.13
N ASN A 69 4.05 -10.05 -11.91
CA ASN A 69 2.61 -10.20 -11.69
C ASN A 69 2.17 -9.64 -10.32
N SER A 70 1.08 -8.85 -10.30
CA SER A 70 0.70 -8.07 -9.11
C SER A 70 0.20 -8.93 -7.95
N SER A 71 -0.29 -10.15 -8.20
CA SER A 71 -0.76 -11.06 -7.15
C SER A 71 0.33 -11.57 -6.23
N PHE A 72 1.60 -11.45 -6.61
CA PHE A 72 2.72 -11.70 -5.70
C PHE A 72 2.97 -10.53 -4.75
N GLY A 73 2.52 -9.32 -5.12
CA GLY A 73 2.62 -8.11 -4.32
C GLY A 73 1.45 -7.93 -3.36
N ILE A 74 0.21 -7.98 -3.86
CA ILE A 74 -1.03 -7.82 -3.06
C ILE A 74 -1.98 -8.99 -3.31
N ALA A 75 -2.57 -9.53 -2.24
CA ALA A 75 -3.48 -10.65 -2.36
C ALA A 75 -4.80 -10.23 -3.05
N PRO A 76 -5.27 -10.97 -4.08
CA PRO A 76 -6.50 -10.67 -4.79
C PRO A 76 -7.76 -10.85 -3.95
N SER A 77 -7.66 -11.57 -2.83
CA SER A 77 -8.72 -11.67 -1.83
C SER A 77 -9.12 -10.31 -1.27
N ILE A 78 -8.27 -9.29 -1.37
CA ILE A 78 -8.55 -7.94 -0.90
C ILE A 78 -8.71 -6.98 -2.07
N SER A 79 -7.73 -6.90 -2.98
CA SER A 79 -7.74 -5.90 -4.07
C SER A 79 -8.90 -6.04 -5.05
N LEU A 80 -9.52 -7.22 -5.18
CA LEU A 80 -10.69 -7.43 -6.06
C LEU A 80 -12.03 -7.31 -5.34
N ASN A 81 -12.05 -7.21 -4.00
CA ASN A 81 -13.29 -7.24 -3.23
C ASN A 81 -13.69 -5.88 -2.67
N VAL A 82 -12.71 -5.02 -2.38
CA VAL A 82 -12.93 -3.69 -1.79
C VAL A 82 -11.97 -2.67 -2.40
N PRO A 83 -12.37 -1.39 -2.51
CA PRO A 83 -11.44 -0.33 -2.88
C PRO A 83 -10.35 -0.24 -1.81
N VAL A 84 -9.09 -0.26 -2.24
CA VAL A 84 -7.94 -0.24 -1.35
C VAL A 84 -6.90 0.77 -1.83
N SER A 85 -6.28 1.43 -0.87
CA SER A 85 -5.17 2.37 -1.08
C SER A 85 -3.92 1.63 -1.54
N ILE A 86 -3.81 1.31 -2.82
CA ILE A 86 -2.66 0.60 -3.41
C ILE A 86 -2.20 1.29 -4.68
N TYR A 87 -1.01 0.93 -5.17
CA TYR A 87 -0.49 1.47 -6.42
C TYR A 87 -1.52 1.39 -7.56
N PRO A 88 -1.74 2.48 -8.34
CA PRO A 88 -1.02 3.77 -8.32
C PRO A 88 -1.67 4.89 -7.49
N VAL A 89 -2.75 4.61 -6.74
CA VAL A 89 -3.52 5.63 -6.01
C VAL A 89 -3.56 5.31 -4.52
N ALA A 90 -2.86 6.13 -3.74
CA ALA A 90 -2.93 6.06 -2.29
C ALA A 90 -3.95 7.05 -1.70
N ALA A 91 -4.50 6.69 -0.56
CA ALA A 91 -5.58 7.37 0.14
C ALA A 91 -5.12 7.86 1.53
N PRO A 92 -5.81 8.87 2.10
CA PRO A 92 -5.62 9.28 3.49
C PRO A 92 -5.82 8.12 4.47
N CYS A 93 -4.96 8.05 5.48
CA CYS A 93 -5.01 7.01 6.50
C CYS A 93 -4.42 7.46 7.84
N ILE A 94 -4.71 6.63 8.84
CA ILE A 94 -3.96 6.54 10.09
C ILE A 94 -3.51 5.09 10.26
N LEU A 95 -2.22 4.90 10.54
CA LEU A 95 -1.62 3.58 10.75
C LEU A 95 -0.85 3.58 12.07
N PHE A 96 -1.17 2.59 12.89
CA PHE A 96 -0.47 2.29 14.13
C PHE A 96 0.31 0.99 13.97
N LYS A 97 1.58 1.03 14.39
CA LYS A 97 2.47 -0.13 14.42
C LYS A 97 3.08 -0.26 15.81
N TYR A 98 3.16 -1.49 16.31
CA TYR A 98 3.87 -1.83 17.53
C TYR A 98 4.81 -3.00 17.28
N GLU A 99 6.11 -2.72 17.38
CA GLU A 99 7.18 -3.71 17.38
C GLU A 99 7.45 -4.12 18.83
N SER A 100 7.01 -5.32 19.19
CA SER A 100 7.26 -5.84 20.53
C SER A 100 8.74 -6.18 20.71
N PRO A 101 9.30 -6.17 21.94
CA PRO A 101 10.67 -6.63 22.19
C PRO A 101 10.93 -8.11 21.82
N GLY A 102 9.87 -8.89 21.56
CA GLY A 102 9.96 -10.28 21.11
C GLY A 102 10.07 -10.40 19.59
N MET A 103 9.34 -11.36 19.03
CA MET A 103 9.33 -11.66 17.58
C MET A 103 8.04 -11.19 16.91
N MET A 104 7.19 -10.44 17.61
CA MET A 104 5.86 -10.05 17.12
C MET A 104 5.84 -8.58 16.70
N VAL A 105 5.22 -8.32 15.55
CA VAL A 105 4.86 -6.97 15.10
C VAL A 105 3.35 -6.91 14.93
N TYR A 106 2.73 -5.86 15.46
CA TYR A 106 1.29 -5.63 15.37
C TYR A 106 1.05 -4.37 14.55
N LYS A 107 0.16 -4.44 13.56
CA LYS A 107 -0.21 -3.31 12.70
C LYS A 107 -1.73 -3.18 12.69
N LEU A 108 -2.21 -1.94 12.75
CA LEU A 108 -3.62 -1.58 12.61
C LEU A 108 -3.71 -0.29 11.80
N ALA A 109 -4.58 -0.23 10.81
CA ALA A 109 -4.79 0.98 10.03
C ALA A 109 -6.25 1.18 9.65
N ILE A 110 -6.59 2.45 9.46
CA ILE A 110 -7.86 2.92 8.91
C ILE A 110 -7.53 3.81 7.72
N TYR A 111 -8.10 3.49 6.57
CA TYR A 111 -8.00 4.23 5.33
C TYR A 111 -9.36 4.81 4.96
N ASP A 112 -9.35 5.87 4.14
CA ASP A 112 -10.52 6.29 3.40
C ASP A 112 -11.10 5.11 2.59
N GLY A 113 -12.43 5.01 2.53
CA GLY A 113 -13.14 3.91 1.89
C GLY A 113 -13.08 3.94 0.37
N ASP A 114 -12.74 5.09 -0.20
CA ASP A 114 -12.49 5.28 -1.63
C ASP A 114 -11.11 5.93 -1.84
N PRO A 115 -10.11 5.20 -2.38
CA PRO A 115 -8.82 5.79 -2.71
C PRO A 115 -8.91 6.80 -3.87
N GLY A 116 -10.02 6.80 -4.62
CA GLY A 116 -10.26 7.67 -5.76
C GLY A 116 -9.73 7.13 -7.08
N ASN A 117 -9.83 7.95 -8.11
CA ASN A 117 -9.40 7.64 -9.48
C ASN A 117 -8.58 8.82 -10.04
N PHE A 118 -7.51 8.53 -10.75
CA PHE A 118 -6.70 9.53 -11.45
C PHE A 118 -7.42 10.25 -12.60
N GLU A 119 -8.55 9.75 -13.10
CA GLU A 119 -9.39 10.49 -14.06
C GLU A 119 -10.04 11.74 -13.43
N SER A 120 -10.51 11.62 -12.18
CA SER A 120 -11.16 12.71 -11.44
C SER A 120 -10.17 13.51 -10.58
N ASN A 121 -9.11 12.87 -10.09
CA ASN A 121 -8.07 13.46 -9.24
C ASN A 121 -6.68 13.19 -9.82
N ARG A 122 -6.40 13.75 -11.00
CA ARG A 122 -5.18 13.49 -11.80
C ARG A 122 -3.86 13.56 -11.06
N PHE A 123 -3.73 14.46 -10.09
CA PHE A 123 -2.48 14.65 -9.34
C PHE A 123 -2.50 14.00 -7.96
N ASN A 124 -3.61 13.35 -7.58
CA ASN A 124 -3.84 12.79 -6.26
C ASN A 124 -3.54 13.77 -5.11
N LEU A 125 -4.06 15.00 -5.26
CA LEU A 125 -3.90 16.10 -4.29
C LEU A 125 -5.22 16.52 -3.64
N GLN A 126 -6.35 16.05 -4.17
CA GLN A 126 -7.69 16.41 -3.70
C GLN A 126 -8.28 15.27 -2.87
N TRP A 127 -8.14 15.34 -1.55
CA TRP A 127 -8.78 14.37 -0.67
C TRP A 127 -10.28 14.63 -0.61
N ASN A 128 -11.08 13.62 -0.93
CA ASN A 128 -12.54 13.67 -0.84
C ASN A 128 -13.04 12.72 0.25
N VAL A 129 -12.66 12.97 1.50
CA VAL A 129 -13.05 12.11 2.62
C VAL A 129 -14.55 12.27 2.89
N ASN A 130 -15.32 11.22 2.60
CA ASN A 130 -16.78 11.25 2.69
C ASN A 130 -17.31 10.10 3.53
N ALA A 131 -18.12 10.41 4.55
CA ALA A 131 -18.74 9.41 5.42
C ALA A 131 -19.66 8.42 4.68
N LYS A 132 -20.09 8.72 3.44
CA LYS A 132 -20.89 7.81 2.62
C LYS A 132 -20.08 6.73 1.91
N GLU A 133 -18.80 6.99 1.65
CA GLU A 133 -17.87 6.05 1.00
C GLU A 133 -17.32 5.02 2.00
N GLY A 134 -17.44 5.33 3.30
CA GLY A 134 -17.09 4.41 4.39
C GLY A 134 -15.61 4.48 4.75
N LEU A 135 -15.14 3.47 5.48
CA LEU A 135 -13.76 3.35 5.90
C LEU A 135 -13.28 1.93 5.66
N PHE A 136 -12.05 1.79 5.18
CA PHE A 136 -11.39 0.49 5.11
C PHE A 136 -10.48 0.30 6.32
N ASN A 137 -10.67 -0.78 7.07
CA ASN A 137 -9.90 -1.08 8.28
C ASN A 137 -9.15 -2.39 8.10
N ILE A 138 -7.89 -2.43 8.52
CA ILE A 138 -7.04 -3.62 8.41
C ILE A 138 -6.14 -3.78 9.64
N GLY A 139 -5.98 -5.03 10.09
CA GLY A 139 -5.03 -5.41 11.12
C GLY A 139 -4.18 -6.59 10.67
N GLU A 140 -2.91 -6.57 11.05
CA GLU A 140 -1.96 -7.64 10.74
C GLU A 140 -1.05 -7.92 11.94
N ILE A 141 -0.73 -9.19 12.14
CA ILE A 141 0.22 -9.65 13.14
C ILE A 141 1.30 -10.45 12.41
N GLU A 142 2.54 -9.99 12.50
CA GLU A 142 3.68 -10.68 11.93
C GLU A 142 4.46 -11.40 13.04
N TYR A 143 4.97 -12.58 12.71
CA TYR A 143 5.90 -13.32 13.56
C TYR A 143 7.24 -13.52 12.85
N ASN A 144 8.27 -12.83 13.35
CA ASN A 144 9.60 -12.77 12.77
C ASN A 144 10.52 -13.81 13.43
N LEU A 145 10.70 -14.95 12.77
CA LEU A 145 11.55 -16.07 13.22
C LEU A 145 13.06 -15.72 13.33
N ILE A 146 13.52 -14.67 12.64
CA ILE A 146 14.91 -14.23 12.64
C ILE A 146 14.93 -12.72 12.90
N ARG A 147 15.63 -12.28 13.96
CA ARG A 147 15.81 -10.86 14.26
C ARG A 147 16.82 -10.27 13.27
N ASN A 148 16.46 -9.22 12.54
CA ASN A 148 17.33 -8.58 11.53
C ASN A 148 18.72 -8.19 12.08
N ASP A 149 18.85 -7.95 13.38
CA ASP A 149 20.13 -7.70 14.04
C ASP A 149 21.17 -8.83 13.87
N GLN A 150 20.72 -10.08 13.68
CA GLN A 150 21.63 -11.22 13.47
C GLN A 150 22.13 -11.35 12.03
N LEU A 151 21.44 -10.73 11.06
CA LEU A 151 21.85 -10.75 9.65
C LEU A 151 22.90 -9.67 9.34
N ASN A 152 22.83 -8.51 10.00
CA ASN A 152 23.82 -7.44 9.86
C ASN A 152 25.15 -7.70 10.60
N ALA A 153 25.25 -8.78 11.36
CA ALA A 153 26.49 -9.21 12.01
C ALA A 153 27.30 -10.20 11.16
N VAL A 154 26.80 -10.58 9.97
CA VAL A 154 27.38 -11.63 9.11
C VAL A 154 27.68 -11.11 7.69
N LEU A 155 27.43 -9.84 7.41
CA LEU A 155 27.86 -9.12 6.21
C LEU A 155 28.79 -7.96 6.60
#